data_AF-A0A6G6K0P0-F1
#
_entry.id   AF-A0A6G6K0P0-F1
#
_cell.length_a   1.000
_cell.length_b   1.000
_cell.length_c   1.000
_cell.angle_alpha   90.00
_cell.angle_beta   90.00
_cell.angle_gamma   90.00
#
_symmetry.space_group_name_H-M   'P 1'
#
loop_
_entity.id
_entity.type
_entity.pdbx_description
1 polymer ?
#
loop_
_entity_poly.entity_id
_entity_poly.type
_entity_poly.pdbx_seq_one_letter_code
_entity_poly.pdbx_strand_id
1 'polypeptide(L)'
;MTHFASMVPHRGSSRPQAASRAFTLVELLVSMTVLTILLLIVTNVISETQKAWSQASSRVSQFREARAAFDVLTRNISQATLNTYWDYKRSNPNDIAEVPSKYERTSELSFIVGQGSALLRNSSNSQNVSSHAIFFQAPLGNTQEGENANLTNLLCARGYYVLYGNDAPFLPGFLPANYAKNRFRLMEYSPTAETNRIYADGFRPTDSNNSSVWFERDAMAPISATETAANRSPARPIAENIIALIISPRVSPKEAGSVDPTYIAPFYDYDSTKRANQSAQSPDGQGTQHLIPPLLEVTMVALDGPSAEKLELQTHSPNFVSEAGAAFTNANSYQGDIQALEDELIKRRLNFRVFRATIPMRSSKWSL
;
A
#
# COMPACT_ATOMS: atom_id res chain seq x y z
N MET A 1 -34.61 -109.51 -25.17
CA MET A 1 -35.98 -109.05 -24.87
C MET A 1 -36.01 -107.55 -25.09
N THR A 2 -36.94 -107.10 -25.96
CA THR A 2 -37.65 -105.78 -25.94
C THR A 2 -36.81 -104.49 -26.00
N HIS A 3 -37.09 -103.47 -26.82
CA HIS A 3 -38.34 -103.06 -27.46
C HIS A 3 -38.04 -102.03 -28.57
N PHE A 4 -38.86 -102.06 -29.62
CA PHE A 4 -38.96 -101.11 -30.73
C PHE A 4 -39.60 -99.76 -30.32
N ALA A 5 -39.51 -98.77 -31.24
CA ALA A 5 -40.32 -97.53 -31.41
C ALA A 5 -39.69 -96.23 -30.86
N SER A 6 -39.81 -95.03 -31.44
CA SER A 6 -40.50 -94.53 -32.65
C SER A 6 -39.97 -93.13 -33.00
N MET A 7 -40.14 -92.78 -34.28
CA MET A 7 -39.90 -91.49 -34.92
C MET A 7 -40.85 -90.37 -34.43
N VAL A 8 -40.35 -89.14 -34.25
CA VAL A 8 -41.14 -87.88 -34.29
C VAL A 8 -40.29 -86.80 -34.98
N PRO A 9 -40.78 -86.12 -36.04
CA PRO A 9 -40.13 -84.94 -36.58
C PRO A 9 -40.76 -83.66 -36.00
N HIS A 10 -39.94 -82.73 -35.50
CA HIS A 10 -40.40 -81.38 -35.18
C HIS A 10 -40.06 -80.41 -36.32
N ARG A 11 -41.13 -79.91 -36.96
CA ARG A 11 -41.15 -78.71 -37.81
C ARG A 11 -40.73 -77.49 -37.00
N GLY A 12 -39.97 -76.60 -37.64
CA GLY A 12 -39.31 -75.47 -37.02
C GLY A 12 -40.19 -74.28 -36.65
N SER A 13 -39.53 -73.29 -36.03
CA SER A 13 -40.00 -71.92 -35.89
C SER A 13 -38.80 -70.97 -35.82
N SER A 14 -38.23 -70.66 -36.99
CA SER A 14 -37.24 -69.59 -37.12
C SER A 14 -37.95 -68.24 -36.94
N ARG A 15 -37.69 -67.56 -35.82
CA ARG A 15 -38.06 -66.15 -35.64
C ARG A 15 -37.24 -65.29 -36.62
N PRO A 16 -37.83 -64.30 -37.30
CA PRO A 16 -37.06 -63.38 -38.12
C PRO A 16 -36.16 -62.53 -37.21
N GLN A 17 -34.84 -62.67 -37.38
CA GLN A 17 -33.88 -61.70 -36.85
C GLN A 17 -34.14 -60.38 -37.55
N ALA A 18 -34.50 -59.35 -36.78
CA ALA A 18 -34.47 -57.98 -37.25
C ALA A 18 -33.00 -57.68 -37.63
N ALA A 19 -32.77 -57.44 -38.93
CA ALA A 19 -31.47 -57.05 -39.43
C ALA A 19 -31.05 -55.73 -38.76
N SER A 20 -30.06 -55.80 -37.86
CA SER A 20 -29.36 -54.61 -37.39
C SER A 20 -28.63 -54.01 -38.59
N ARG A 21 -29.13 -52.86 -39.08
CA ARG A 21 -28.45 -52.09 -40.11
C ARG A 21 -27.08 -51.65 -39.58
N ALA A 22 -26.01 -52.19 -40.15
CA ALA A 22 -24.65 -51.74 -39.91
C ALA A 22 -24.42 -50.42 -40.67
N PHE A 23 -23.70 -49.49 -40.04
CA PHE A 23 -23.36 -48.20 -40.63
C PHE A 23 -22.50 -48.36 -41.89
N THR A 24 -22.74 -47.53 -42.89
CA THR A 24 -21.95 -47.51 -44.13
C THR A 24 -20.59 -46.83 -43.90
N LEU A 25 -19.60 -47.20 -44.71
CA LEU A 25 -18.24 -46.63 -44.64
C LEU A 25 -18.25 -45.10 -44.84
N VAL A 26 -19.20 -44.60 -45.63
CA VAL A 26 -19.42 -43.16 -45.84
C VAL A 26 -19.97 -42.49 -44.57
N GLU A 27 -20.95 -43.08 -43.89
CA GLU A 27 -21.46 -42.56 -42.60
C GLU A 27 -20.38 -42.55 -41.52
N LEU A 28 -19.48 -43.53 -41.50
CA LEU A 28 -18.32 -43.56 -40.60
C LEU A 28 -17.31 -42.44 -40.92
N LEU A 29 -17.00 -42.22 -42.20
CA LEU A 29 -16.11 -41.14 -42.62
C LEU A 29 -16.71 -39.76 -42.31
N VAL A 30 -18.00 -39.56 -42.56
CA VAL A 30 -18.70 -38.30 -42.25
C VAL A 30 -18.79 -38.08 -40.74
N SER A 31 -19.05 -39.12 -39.95
CA SER A 31 -19.08 -39.00 -38.49
C SER A 31 -17.69 -38.65 -37.94
N MET A 32 -16.63 -39.22 -38.52
CA MET A 32 -15.26 -38.96 -38.10
C MET A 32 -14.80 -37.55 -38.49
N THR A 33 -15.17 -37.04 -39.67
CA THR A 33 -14.85 -35.65 -40.07
C THR A 33 -15.57 -34.65 -39.16
N VAL A 34 -16.86 -34.85 -38.90
CA VAL A 34 -17.63 -33.99 -37.97
C VAL A 34 -17.02 -34.03 -36.56
N LEU A 35 -16.64 -35.21 -36.07
CA LEU A 35 -15.98 -35.37 -34.78
C LEU A 35 -14.66 -34.60 -34.70
N THR A 36 -13.81 -34.68 -35.74
CA THR A 36 -12.53 -33.96 -35.77
C THR A 36 -12.71 -32.44 -35.81
N ILE A 37 -13.70 -31.95 -36.55
CA ILE A 37 -14.03 -30.52 -36.60
C ILE A 37 -14.52 -30.04 -35.22
N LEU A 38 -15.40 -30.82 -34.56
CA LEU A 38 -15.87 -30.51 -33.21
C LEU A 38 -14.73 -30.50 -32.19
N LEU A 39 -13.82 -31.48 -32.24
CA LEU A 39 -12.63 -31.54 -31.38
C LEU A 39 -11.72 -30.32 -31.57
N LEU A 40 -11.49 -29.87 -32.81
CA LEU A 40 -10.69 -28.68 -33.10
C LEU A 40 -11.33 -27.41 -32.51
N ILE A 41 -12.64 -27.24 -32.67
CA ILE A 41 -13.38 -26.10 -32.13
C ILE A 41 -13.28 -26.09 -30.59
N VAL A 42 -13.52 -27.24 -29.95
CA VAL A 42 -13.42 -27.37 -28.48
C VAL A 42 -12.01 -27.07 -27.99
N THR A 43 -10.98 -27.55 -28.69
CA THR A 43 -9.58 -27.30 -28.34
C THR A 43 -9.21 -25.83 -28.44
N ASN A 44 -9.74 -25.11 -29.45
CA ASN A 44 -9.52 -23.67 -29.59
C ASN A 44 -10.17 -22.89 -28.44
N VAL A 45 -11.41 -23.23 -28.07
CA VAL A 45 -12.11 -22.60 -26.93
C VAL A 45 -11.38 -22.86 -25.61
N ILE A 46 -10.90 -24.10 -25.39
CA ILE A 46 -10.09 -24.44 -24.21
C ILE A 46 -8.79 -23.62 -24.18
N SER A 47 -8.13 -23.49 -25.32
CA SER A 47 -6.86 -22.74 -25.43
C SER A 47 -7.05 -21.24 -25.13
N GLU A 48 -8.13 -20.64 -25.64
CA GLU A 48 -8.46 -19.24 -25.33
C GLU A 48 -8.82 -19.05 -23.86
N THR A 49 -9.61 -19.97 -23.29
CA THR A 49 -9.99 -19.94 -21.87
C THR A 49 -8.77 -20.07 -20.97
N GLN A 50 -7.84 -20.98 -21.28
CA GLN A 50 -6.59 -21.14 -20.55
C GLN A 50 -5.69 -19.90 -20.64
N LYS A 51 -5.61 -19.27 -21.83
CA LYS A 51 -4.86 -18.01 -22.00
C LYS A 51 -5.47 -16.89 -21.18
N ALA A 52 -6.79 -16.71 -21.22
CA ALA A 52 -7.48 -15.70 -20.43
C ALA A 52 -7.30 -15.93 -18.93
N TRP A 53 -7.43 -17.18 -18.47
CA TRP A 53 -7.21 -17.55 -17.07
C TRP A 53 -5.77 -17.33 -16.62
N SER A 54 -4.79 -17.74 -17.44
CA SER A 54 -3.36 -17.52 -17.16
C SER A 54 -3.01 -16.04 -17.12
N GLN A 55 -3.60 -15.22 -18.00
CA GLN A 55 -3.40 -13.77 -18.01
C GLN A 55 -4.02 -13.11 -16.77
N ALA A 56 -5.24 -13.50 -16.39
CA ALA A 56 -5.90 -12.99 -15.19
C ALA A 56 -5.15 -13.40 -13.90
N SER A 57 -4.74 -14.68 -13.81
CA SER A 57 -3.94 -15.20 -12.68
C SER A 57 -2.58 -14.50 -12.59
N SER A 58 -1.89 -14.32 -13.72
CA SER A 58 -0.64 -13.57 -13.78
C SER A 58 -0.83 -12.13 -13.31
N ARG A 59 -1.87 -11.41 -13.77
CA ARG A 59 -2.18 -10.04 -13.32
C ARG A 59 -2.43 -9.94 -11.82
N VAL A 60 -3.15 -10.91 -11.22
CA VAL A 60 -3.38 -10.92 -9.76
C VAL A 60 -2.08 -11.20 -9.01
N SER A 61 -1.26 -12.11 -9.52
CA SER A 61 0.06 -12.40 -8.94
C SER A 61 1.04 -11.23 -9.05
N GLN A 62 0.97 -10.45 -10.13
CA GLN A 62 1.90 -9.35 -10.42
C GLN A 62 1.85 -8.22 -9.37
N PHE A 63 0.68 -7.95 -8.78
CA PHE A 63 0.51 -6.87 -7.79
C PHE A 63 0.26 -7.38 -6.37
N ARG A 64 0.56 -8.65 -6.09
CA ARG A 64 0.32 -9.26 -4.78
C ARG A 64 1.10 -8.57 -3.66
N GLU A 65 2.37 -8.28 -3.89
CA GLU A 65 3.25 -7.58 -2.94
C GLU A 65 2.75 -6.17 -2.64
N ALA A 66 2.45 -5.39 -3.68
CA ALA A 66 1.86 -4.06 -3.55
C ALA A 66 0.55 -4.09 -2.74
N ARG A 67 -0.33 -5.06 -3.02
CA ARG A 67 -1.58 -5.20 -2.27
C ARG A 67 -1.34 -5.50 -0.79
N ALA A 68 -0.44 -6.45 -0.49
CA ALA A 68 -0.10 -6.79 0.89
C ALA A 68 0.47 -5.59 1.65
N ALA A 69 1.37 -4.82 1.02
CA ALA A 69 1.93 -3.61 1.60
C ALA A 69 0.87 -2.51 1.81
N PHE A 70 -0.07 -2.34 0.87
CA PHE A 70 -1.18 -1.40 1.01
C PHE A 70 -2.11 -1.77 2.19
N ASP A 71 -2.42 -3.06 2.35
CA ASP A 71 -3.24 -3.55 3.45
C ASP A 71 -2.53 -3.35 4.82
N VAL A 72 -1.21 -3.58 4.89
CA VAL A 72 -0.40 -3.31 6.10
C VAL A 72 -0.37 -1.82 6.42
N LEU A 73 -0.06 -0.98 5.43
CA LEU A 73 0.00 0.48 5.58
C LEU A 73 -1.33 1.04 6.08
N THR A 74 -2.44 0.68 5.44
CA THR A 74 -3.77 1.19 5.80
C THR A 74 -4.21 0.72 7.19
N ARG A 75 -3.94 -0.54 7.55
CA ARG A 75 -4.19 -1.09 8.88
C ARG A 75 -3.37 -0.36 9.95
N ASN A 76 -2.09 -0.08 9.69
CA ASN A 76 -1.21 0.57 10.66
C ASN A 76 -1.61 2.03 10.87
N ILE A 77 -1.89 2.76 9.79
CA ILE A 77 -2.38 4.14 9.85
C ILE A 77 -3.68 4.23 10.68
N SER A 78 -4.61 3.30 10.50
CA SER A 78 -5.89 3.32 11.24
C SER A 78 -5.75 3.24 12.78
N GLN A 79 -4.58 2.82 13.26
CA GLN A 79 -4.24 2.68 14.68
C GLN A 79 -3.45 3.89 15.21
N ALA A 80 -3.23 4.93 14.40
CA ALA A 80 -2.56 6.14 14.87
C ALA A 80 -3.29 6.75 16.06
N THR A 81 -2.53 7.26 17.02
CA THR A 81 -3.05 7.85 18.25
C THR A 81 -2.23 9.08 18.66
N LEU A 82 -2.93 10.06 19.23
CA LEU A 82 -2.31 11.22 19.87
C LEU A 82 -2.43 11.16 21.40
N ASN A 83 -3.23 10.25 21.96
CA ASN A 83 -3.48 10.15 23.39
C ASN A 83 -3.65 11.52 24.09
N THR A 84 -4.55 12.35 23.55
CA THR A 84 -4.72 13.74 23.97
C THR A 84 -5.24 13.83 25.40
N TYR A 85 -4.71 14.78 26.17
CA TYR A 85 -5.16 15.12 27.52
C TYR A 85 -5.41 16.63 27.65
N TRP A 86 -6.07 17.03 28.73
CA TRP A 86 -6.25 18.44 29.07
C TRP A 86 -5.07 18.91 29.93
N ASP A 87 -4.42 19.98 29.50
CA ASP A 87 -3.35 20.64 30.25
C ASP A 87 -3.66 22.12 30.46
N TYR A 88 -2.92 22.74 31.38
CA TYR A 88 -3.01 24.15 31.70
C TYR A 88 -2.18 24.98 30.72
N LYS A 89 -2.86 25.88 29.98
CA LYS A 89 -2.16 26.87 29.16
C LYS A 89 -1.57 27.97 30.04
N ARG A 90 -0.25 28.01 30.10
CA ARG A 90 0.54 29.10 30.70
C ARG A 90 1.24 29.93 29.61
N SER A 91 1.60 31.17 29.92
CA SER A 91 2.40 32.00 29.01
C SER A 91 3.84 31.48 28.97
N ASN A 92 4.36 31.05 30.12
CA ASN A 92 5.59 30.28 30.23
C ASN A 92 5.28 28.86 30.73
N PRO A 93 5.42 27.82 29.89
CA PRO A 93 5.17 26.43 30.29
C PRO A 93 5.99 25.97 31.51
N ASN A 94 7.16 26.59 31.73
CA ASN A 94 8.09 26.23 32.80
C ASN A 94 7.80 26.95 34.14
N ASP A 95 6.93 27.97 34.14
CA ASP A 95 6.57 28.68 35.36
C ASP A 95 5.33 28.05 36.01
N ILE A 96 5.57 27.09 36.91
CA ILE A 96 4.49 26.38 37.62
C ILE A 96 3.69 27.29 38.57
N ALA A 97 4.21 28.46 38.92
CA ALA A 97 3.54 29.42 39.79
C ALA A 97 2.63 30.40 39.01
N GLU A 98 2.79 30.48 37.69
CA GLU A 98 1.89 31.26 36.83
C GLU A 98 0.47 30.68 36.90
N VAL A 99 -0.50 31.53 37.20
CA VAL A 99 -1.92 31.17 37.17
C VAL A 99 -2.32 30.79 35.73
N PRO A 100 -2.80 29.57 35.48
CA PRO A 100 -3.21 29.14 34.16
C PRO A 100 -4.29 30.02 33.55
N SER A 101 -4.14 30.36 32.28
CA SER A 101 -5.11 31.19 31.55
C SER A 101 -6.36 30.42 31.14
N LYS A 102 -6.20 29.17 30.72
CA LYS A 102 -7.26 28.25 30.30
C LYS A 102 -6.77 26.81 30.22
N TYR A 103 -7.70 25.87 30.08
CA TYR A 103 -7.35 24.51 29.67
C TYR A 103 -7.10 24.44 28.16
N GLU A 104 -6.12 23.64 27.76
CA GLU A 104 -5.86 23.30 26.38
C GLU A 104 -5.72 21.81 26.14
N ARG A 105 -6.13 21.36 24.95
CA ARG A 105 -5.89 19.98 24.52
C ARG A 105 -4.42 19.87 24.17
N THR A 106 -3.73 18.91 24.78
CA THR A 106 -2.30 18.66 24.59
C THR A 106 -2.06 17.20 24.24
N SER A 107 -0.99 16.95 23.47
CA SER A 107 -0.48 15.62 23.13
C SER A 107 1.03 15.69 23.02
N GLU A 108 1.72 14.69 23.56
CA GLU A 108 3.17 14.50 23.38
C GLU A 108 3.50 13.70 22.12
N LEU A 109 2.48 13.19 21.44
CA LEU A 109 2.56 12.47 20.19
C LEU A 109 2.26 13.40 19.01
N SER A 110 2.63 12.96 17.81
CA SER A 110 2.50 13.74 16.58
C SER A 110 2.05 12.89 15.40
N PHE A 111 1.06 13.40 14.67
CA PHE A 111 0.65 12.90 13.36
C PHE A 111 1.03 13.92 12.29
N ILE A 112 1.87 13.51 11.34
CA ILE A 112 2.47 14.39 10.33
C ILE A 112 2.32 13.74 8.95
N VAL A 113 1.82 14.52 8.00
CA VAL A 113 1.68 14.18 6.58
C VAL A 113 2.18 15.36 5.76
N GLY A 114 2.83 15.10 4.64
CA GLY A 114 3.27 16.15 3.73
C GLY A 114 4.11 15.60 2.59
N GLN A 115 4.70 16.51 1.80
CA GLN A 115 5.66 16.13 0.75
C GLN A 115 6.87 15.42 1.37
N GLY A 116 7.19 14.23 0.88
CA GLY A 116 8.21 13.38 1.49
C GLY A 116 9.60 14.03 1.46
N SER A 117 9.95 14.70 0.36
CA SER A 117 11.20 15.45 0.23
C SER A 117 11.30 16.63 1.20
N ALA A 118 10.18 17.24 1.59
CA ALA A 118 10.14 18.32 2.57
C ALA A 118 10.23 17.79 4.01
N LEU A 119 9.51 16.72 4.34
CA LEU A 119 9.52 16.10 5.67
C LEU A 119 10.86 15.44 6.01
N LEU A 120 11.57 14.92 5.00
CA LEU A 120 12.84 14.23 5.16
C LEU A 120 14.04 15.08 4.72
N ARG A 121 13.88 16.41 4.61
CA ARG A 121 14.90 17.34 4.11
C ARG A 121 16.28 17.24 4.78
N ASN A 122 16.31 16.85 6.06
CA ASN A 122 17.53 16.71 6.87
C ASN A 122 18.22 15.35 6.72
N SER A 123 17.70 14.49 5.83
CA SER A 123 18.34 13.22 5.46
C SER A 123 19.18 13.37 4.18
N SER A 124 20.26 12.60 4.09
CA SER A 124 20.99 12.40 2.85
C SER A 124 20.07 11.64 1.88
N ASN A 125 19.76 12.22 0.72
CA ASN A 125 18.84 11.71 -0.32
C ASN A 125 17.35 12.07 -0.18
N SER A 126 17.00 13.15 0.52
CA SER A 126 15.62 13.67 0.54
C SER A 126 14.99 13.90 -0.84
N GLN A 127 15.80 14.25 -1.85
CA GLN A 127 15.39 14.41 -3.26
C GLN A 127 14.96 13.10 -3.93
N ASN A 128 15.31 11.95 -3.33
CA ASN A 128 14.95 10.64 -3.85
C ASN A 128 13.58 10.15 -3.34
N VAL A 129 12.98 10.91 -2.42
CA VAL A 129 11.67 10.59 -1.86
C VAL A 129 10.60 11.12 -2.82
N SER A 130 9.77 10.23 -3.33
CA SER A 130 8.71 10.59 -4.26
C SER A 130 7.40 10.89 -3.53
N SER A 131 6.63 11.86 -4.02
CA SER A 131 5.27 12.19 -3.56
C SER A 131 5.19 12.49 -2.05
N HIS A 132 4.25 11.87 -1.31
CA HIS A 132 4.01 12.18 0.10
C HIS A 132 4.67 11.17 1.04
N ALA A 133 4.83 11.60 2.29
CA ALA A 133 5.19 10.74 3.40
C ALA A 133 4.23 10.98 4.58
N ILE A 134 4.15 9.98 5.46
CA ILE A 134 3.38 10.05 6.70
C ILE A 134 4.21 9.49 7.85
N PHE A 135 4.12 10.15 9.01
CA PHE A 135 4.78 9.75 10.25
C PHE A 135 3.82 9.91 11.42
N PHE A 136 3.73 8.87 12.25
CA PHE A 136 2.77 8.81 13.36
C PHE A 136 3.22 7.81 14.43
N GLN A 137 2.50 7.78 15.55
CA GLN A 137 2.69 6.75 16.58
C GLN A 137 1.44 5.90 16.72
N ALA A 138 1.65 4.61 16.96
CA ALA A 138 0.59 3.62 17.13
C ALA A 138 1.07 2.51 18.09
N PRO A 139 0.15 1.77 18.76
CA PRO A 139 0.47 0.63 19.61
C PRO A 139 0.85 -0.60 18.75
N LEU A 140 1.90 -0.45 17.96
CA LEU A 140 2.46 -1.44 17.04
C LEU A 140 3.85 -1.81 17.54
N GLY A 141 3.87 -2.47 18.70
CA GLY A 141 5.09 -2.82 19.42
C GLY A 141 6.05 -3.62 18.55
N ASN A 142 7.29 -3.18 18.51
CA ASN A 142 8.40 -3.88 17.88
C ASN A 142 9.60 -3.76 18.83
N THR A 143 10.08 -4.87 19.37
CA THR A 143 11.20 -4.89 20.32
C THR A 143 12.36 -5.64 19.70
N GLN A 144 13.58 -5.19 19.97
CA GLN A 144 14.78 -5.97 19.63
C GLN A 144 15.10 -7.02 20.69
N GLU A 145 14.65 -6.80 21.92
CA GLU A 145 14.89 -7.71 23.03
C GLU A 145 13.91 -8.90 22.96
N GLY A 146 14.46 -10.12 22.91
CA GLY A 146 13.67 -11.35 22.83
C GLY A 146 12.77 -11.57 24.04
N GLU A 147 13.21 -11.14 25.22
CA GLU A 147 12.40 -11.20 26.46
C GLU A 147 11.15 -10.31 26.38
N ASN A 148 11.25 -9.21 25.63
CA ASN A 148 10.19 -8.22 25.44
C ASN A 148 9.38 -8.46 24.16
N ALA A 149 9.62 -9.53 23.41
CA ALA A 149 8.94 -9.81 22.15
C ALA A 149 7.40 -9.90 22.28
N ASN A 150 6.90 -10.21 23.49
CA ASN A 150 5.47 -10.26 23.80
C ASN A 150 4.84 -8.88 24.03
N LEU A 151 5.63 -7.79 24.07
CA LEU A 151 5.16 -6.43 24.26
C LEU A 151 4.64 -5.84 22.93
N THR A 152 3.65 -6.51 22.33
CA THR A 152 3.10 -6.19 21.01
C THR A 152 2.31 -4.89 20.96
N ASN A 153 1.88 -4.36 22.10
CA ASN A 153 1.08 -3.13 22.20
C ASN A 153 1.91 -1.90 22.59
N LEU A 154 3.25 -1.97 22.55
CA LEU A 154 4.08 -0.80 22.83
C LEU A 154 3.85 0.30 21.81
N LEU A 155 3.76 1.53 22.31
CA LEU A 155 3.60 2.72 21.49
C LEU A 155 4.90 3.02 20.75
N CYS A 156 4.91 2.76 19.45
CA CYS A 156 6.08 2.90 18.60
C CYS A 156 5.81 3.91 17.48
N ALA A 157 6.89 4.57 17.07
CA ALA A 157 6.95 5.37 15.86
C ALA A 157 6.73 4.49 14.62
N ARG A 158 5.98 5.02 13.65
CA ARG A 158 5.77 4.45 12.32
C ARG A 158 5.84 5.54 11.27
N GLY A 159 6.26 5.18 10.06
CA GLY A 159 6.14 6.06 8.92
C GLY A 159 6.21 5.32 7.60
N TYR A 160 5.67 5.94 6.55
CA TYR A 160 5.65 5.39 5.19
C TYR A 160 6.02 6.47 4.19
N TYR A 161 6.87 6.11 3.23
CA TYR A 161 7.29 6.99 2.14
C TYR A 161 7.79 6.16 0.96
N VAL A 162 7.80 6.74 -0.24
CA VAL A 162 8.36 6.07 -1.43
C VAL A 162 9.77 6.58 -1.67
N LEU A 163 10.73 5.66 -1.78
CA LEU A 163 12.13 5.98 -2.06
C LEU A 163 12.56 5.40 -3.41
N TYR A 164 13.15 6.24 -4.24
CA TYR A 164 13.90 5.80 -5.41
C TYR A 164 15.36 5.57 -5.05
N GLY A 165 15.92 4.41 -5.40
CA GLY A 165 17.34 4.19 -5.19
C GLY A 165 17.80 2.77 -5.47
N ASN A 166 19.10 2.57 -5.25
CA ASN A 166 19.78 1.30 -5.44
C ASN A 166 19.47 0.32 -4.29
N ASP A 167 19.21 -0.96 -4.60
CA ASP A 167 18.96 -2.00 -3.58
C ASP A 167 20.17 -2.79 -3.11
N ALA A 168 21.39 -2.45 -3.52
CA ALA A 168 22.59 -3.09 -3.01
C ALA A 168 22.61 -3.26 -1.48
N PRO A 169 22.12 -2.30 -0.66
CA PRO A 169 22.02 -2.49 0.80
C PRO A 169 21.00 -3.55 1.26
N PHE A 170 20.00 -3.88 0.44
CA PHE A 170 18.95 -4.87 0.74
C PHE A 170 19.25 -6.25 0.16
N LEU A 171 20.24 -6.37 -0.73
CA LEU A 171 20.60 -7.66 -1.31
C LEU A 171 21.21 -8.58 -0.24
N PRO A 172 20.84 -9.88 -0.23
CA PRO A 172 21.55 -10.86 0.56
C PRO A 172 23.05 -10.86 0.23
N GLY A 173 23.90 -10.95 1.26
CA GLY A 173 25.36 -10.83 1.09
C GLY A 173 26.03 -11.87 0.20
N PHE A 174 25.31 -12.93 -0.21
CA PHE A 174 25.80 -13.91 -1.19
C PHE A 174 25.58 -13.47 -2.65
N LEU A 175 24.71 -12.48 -2.90
CA LEU A 175 24.50 -11.93 -4.23
C LEU A 175 25.51 -10.80 -4.48
N PRO A 176 26.21 -10.82 -5.62
CA PRO A 176 27.17 -9.77 -5.93
C PRO A 176 26.45 -8.47 -6.34
N ALA A 177 27.13 -7.34 -6.14
CA ALA A 177 26.53 -6.00 -6.26
C ALA A 177 26.04 -5.64 -7.68
N ASN A 178 26.47 -6.36 -8.71
CA ASN A 178 26.01 -6.22 -10.09
C ASN A 178 24.56 -6.68 -10.31
N TYR A 179 23.94 -7.35 -9.34
CA TYR A 179 22.49 -7.62 -9.36
C TYR A 179 21.65 -6.47 -8.82
N ALA A 180 22.26 -5.40 -8.32
CA ALA A 180 21.54 -4.28 -7.76
C ALA A 180 20.77 -3.50 -8.83
N LYS A 181 19.55 -3.10 -8.48
CA LYS A 181 18.58 -2.40 -9.31
C LYS A 181 18.15 -1.09 -8.65
N ASN A 182 17.97 -0.07 -9.48
CA ASN A 182 17.38 1.18 -9.06
C ASN A 182 15.86 1.12 -9.24
N ARG A 183 15.12 1.07 -8.14
CA ARG A 183 13.65 0.97 -8.16
C ARG A 183 13.02 1.94 -7.18
N PHE A 184 11.76 2.27 -7.45
CA PHE A 184 10.90 2.90 -6.46
C PHE A 184 10.39 1.84 -5.48
N ARG A 185 10.58 2.06 -4.18
CA ARG A 185 10.19 1.13 -3.12
C ARG A 185 9.39 1.86 -2.07
N LEU A 186 8.33 1.22 -1.59
CA LEU A 186 7.61 1.69 -0.42
C LEU A 186 8.42 1.30 0.83
N MET A 187 8.85 2.30 1.57
CA MET A 187 9.63 2.16 2.79
C MET A 187 8.70 2.27 4.00
N GLU A 188 8.93 1.41 4.98
CA GLU A 188 8.37 1.51 6.33
C GLU A 188 9.46 1.93 7.31
N TYR A 189 9.27 3.10 7.94
CA TYR A 189 9.99 3.48 9.15
C TYR A 189 9.33 2.82 10.36
N SER A 190 10.08 2.02 11.10
CA SER A 190 9.62 1.20 12.22
C SER A 190 10.76 0.97 13.23
N PRO A 191 11.25 2.03 13.91
CA PRO A 191 12.24 1.87 14.95
C PRO A 191 11.71 0.92 16.03
N THR A 192 12.62 0.18 16.64
CA THR A 192 12.28 -0.68 17.79
C THR A 192 11.96 0.20 18.99
N ALA A 193 11.21 -0.33 19.96
CA ALA A 193 10.79 0.41 21.15
C ALA A 193 12.00 0.99 21.92
N GLU A 194 13.12 0.28 21.92
CA GLU A 194 14.36 0.66 22.58
C GLU A 194 15.11 1.78 21.85
N THR A 195 14.92 1.89 20.52
CA THR A 195 15.58 2.91 19.68
C THR A 195 14.64 4.06 19.31
N ASN A 196 13.39 4.01 19.77
CA ASN A 196 12.39 5.03 19.49
C ASN A 196 12.74 6.36 20.20
N ARG A 197 13.17 7.35 19.42
CA ARG A 197 13.66 8.63 19.95
C ARG A 197 12.57 9.62 20.34
N ILE A 198 11.30 9.32 20.12
CA ILE A 198 10.24 10.28 20.43
C ILE A 198 10.26 10.75 21.90
N TYR A 199 10.69 9.91 22.84
CA TYR A 199 10.77 10.25 24.25
C TYR A 199 12.13 10.82 24.69
N ALA A 200 13.12 10.82 23.80
CA ALA A 200 14.44 11.37 24.06
C ALA A 200 14.38 12.90 24.18
N ASP A 201 15.27 13.45 25.00
CA ASP A 201 15.31 14.89 25.24
C ASP A 201 15.65 15.66 23.94
N GLY A 202 14.92 16.74 23.68
CA GLY A 202 15.03 17.53 22.44
C GLY A 202 14.40 16.89 21.19
N PHE A 203 13.87 15.65 21.27
CA PHE A 203 13.21 14.98 20.14
C PHE A 203 11.68 14.96 20.23
N ARG A 204 11.12 15.38 21.36
CA ARG A 204 9.67 15.43 21.57
C ARG A 204 9.05 16.50 20.66
N PRO A 205 7.98 16.17 19.92
CA PRO A 205 7.30 17.12 19.05
C PRO A 205 6.36 18.02 19.86
N THR A 206 6.93 18.88 20.72
CA THR A 206 6.18 19.78 21.60
C THR A 206 5.68 21.04 20.90
N ASP A 207 6.28 21.39 19.76
CA ASP A 207 5.90 22.54 18.95
C ASP A 207 6.18 22.30 17.45
N SER A 208 5.78 23.26 16.62
CA SER A 208 5.93 23.19 15.16
C SER A 208 7.35 23.29 14.65
N ASN A 209 8.33 23.69 15.48
CA ASN A 209 9.72 23.84 15.07
C ASN A 209 10.46 22.50 15.15
N ASN A 210 10.02 21.61 16.04
CA ASN A 210 10.62 20.29 16.29
C ASN A 210 9.70 19.13 15.93
N SER A 211 8.70 19.32 15.05
CA SER A 211 7.73 18.26 14.77
C SER A 211 8.34 17.07 14.02
N SER A 212 9.37 17.29 13.20
CA SER A 212 10.01 16.25 12.37
C SER A 212 11.26 15.58 12.96
N VAL A 213 11.83 16.12 14.03
CA VAL A 213 13.19 15.75 14.49
C VAL A 213 13.32 14.29 14.94
N TRP A 214 12.23 13.66 15.41
CA TRP A 214 12.24 12.27 15.89
C TRP A 214 12.30 11.23 14.76
N PHE A 215 12.09 11.62 13.50
CA PHE A 215 12.19 10.72 12.35
C PHE A 215 13.07 11.24 11.21
N GLU A 216 13.21 12.56 11.03
CA GLU A 216 13.78 13.12 9.80
C GLU A 216 15.20 12.64 9.48
N ARG A 217 16.00 12.31 10.50
CA ARG A 217 17.34 11.74 10.33
C ARG A 217 17.33 10.22 10.20
N ASP A 218 16.53 9.56 11.02
CA ASP A 218 16.60 8.10 11.18
C ASP A 218 15.78 7.36 10.14
N ALA A 219 14.71 7.97 9.63
CA ALA A 219 13.83 7.38 8.64
C ALA A 219 14.55 6.99 7.35
N MET A 220 15.69 7.61 7.03
CA MET A 220 16.51 7.28 5.87
C MET A 220 17.95 6.88 6.27
N ALA A 221 18.14 6.41 7.50
CA ALA A 221 19.45 5.94 7.94
C ALA A 221 19.92 4.76 7.07
N PRO A 222 21.19 4.77 6.61
CA PRO A 222 21.69 3.75 5.69
C PRO A 222 21.67 2.38 6.36
N ILE A 223 21.38 1.36 5.55
CA ILE A 223 21.48 -0.04 5.97
C ILE A 223 22.93 -0.48 5.85
N SER A 224 23.48 -0.98 6.95
CA SER A 224 24.84 -1.53 6.99
C SER A 224 24.84 -2.99 6.57
N ALA A 225 25.86 -3.41 5.81
CA ALA A 225 26.08 -4.83 5.49
C ALA A 225 26.45 -5.68 6.72
N THR A 226 26.80 -5.03 7.85
CA THR A 226 27.12 -5.66 9.14
C THR A 226 26.06 -5.35 10.20
N GLU A 227 24.81 -5.21 9.78
CA GLU A 227 23.69 -5.09 10.71
C GLU A 227 23.55 -6.33 11.60
N THR A 228 23.32 -6.04 12.87
CA THR A 228 22.97 -6.95 13.95
C THR A 228 21.58 -6.56 14.45
N ALA A 229 21.01 -7.36 15.34
CA ALA A 229 19.74 -6.98 15.99
C ALA A 229 19.82 -5.62 16.70
N ALA A 230 21.00 -5.24 17.23
CA ALA A 230 21.18 -4.04 18.05
C ALA A 230 21.42 -2.74 17.25
N ASN A 231 21.82 -2.82 15.99
CA ASN A 231 22.10 -1.65 15.12
C ASN A 231 21.33 -1.72 13.80
N ARG A 232 20.21 -2.44 13.78
CA ARG A 232 19.33 -2.57 12.62
C ARG A 232 18.80 -1.20 12.21
N SER A 233 18.95 -0.82 10.94
CA SER A 233 18.33 0.40 10.41
C SER A 233 16.81 0.35 10.63
N PRO A 234 16.21 1.46 11.12
CA PRO A 234 14.81 1.52 11.49
C PRO A 234 13.87 1.55 10.28
N ALA A 235 14.37 1.76 9.06
CA ALA A 235 13.56 1.75 7.85
C ALA A 235 13.84 0.55 6.93
N ARG A 236 12.79 -0.03 6.35
CA ARG A 236 12.89 -1.16 5.40
C ARG A 236 11.91 -1.06 4.25
N PRO A 237 12.26 -1.60 3.07
CA PRO A 237 11.30 -1.77 1.99
C PRO A 237 10.26 -2.82 2.39
N ILE A 238 8.99 -2.51 2.15
CA ILE A 238 7.86 -3.43 2.35
C ILE A 238 7.19 -3.84 1.04
N ALA A 239 7.40 -3.06 -0.02
CA ALA A 239 7.04 -3.43 -1.38
C ALA A 239 7.96 -2.76 -2.39
N GLU A 240 8.30 -3.48 -3.45
CA GLU A 240 8.93 -2.92 -4.64
C GLU A 240 7.91 -2.37 -5.65
N ASN A 241 8.41 -1.56 -6.57
CA ASN A 241 7.69 -1.04 -7.74
C ASN A 241 6.52 -0.11 -7.39
N ILE A 242 6.60 0.58 -6.25
CA ILE A 242 5.62 1.58 -5.83
C ILE A 242 6.14 2.95 -6.22
N ILE A 243 5.55 3.59 -7.23
CA ILE A 243 6.07 4.85 -7.79
C ILE A 243 5.55 6.10 -7.08
N ALA A 244 4.37 6.03 -6.45
CA ALA A 244 3.75 7.17 -5.80
C ALA A 244 2.89 6.72 -4.61
N LEU A 245 2.92 7.52 -3.55
CA LEU A 245 2.08 7.45 -2.37
C LEU A 245 1.50 8.84 -2.09
N ILE A 246 0.20 8.99 -2.31
CA ILE A 246 -0.53 10.23 -2.11
C ILE A 246 -1.40 10.04 -0.88
N ILE A 247 -1.25 10.96 0.08
CA ILE A 247 -1.95 10.94 1.36
C ILE A 247 -2.69 12.26 1.51
N SER A 248 -4.03 12.20 1.64
CA SER A 248 -4.93 13.34 1.71
C SER A 248 -5.74 13.32 3.01
N PRO A 249 -5.32 14.11 4.01
CA PRO A 249 -6.12 14.38 5.21
C PRO A 249 -7.40 15.13 4.86
N ARG A 250 -8.54 14.67 5.37
CA ARG A 250 -9.83 15.35 5.19
C ARG A 250 -10.79 15.10 6.34
N VAL A 251 -11.83 15.92 6.41
CA VAL A 251 -13.00 15.69 7.26
C VAL A 251 -14.07 14.93 6.48
N SER A 252 -15.14 14.50 7.17
CA SER A 252 -16.31 13.99 6.46
C SER A 252 -17.03 15.11 5.69
N PRO A 253 -17.68 14.82 4.55
CA PRO A 253 -18.46 15.84 3.82
C PRO A 253 -19.56 16.48 4.68
N LYS A 254 -20.09 15.75 5.66
CA LYS A 254 -21.08 16.26 6.61
C LYS A 254 -20.49 17.32 7.55
N GLU A 255 -19.27 17.10 8.04
CA GLU A 255 -18.55 18.05 8.90
C GLU A 255 -18.04 19.26 8.11
N ALA A 256 -17.66 19.06 6.85
CA ALA A 256 -17.18 20.13 5.97
C ALA A 256 -18.27 21.18 5.66
N GLY A 257 -19.54 20.78 5.69
CA GLY A 257 -20.67 21.65 5.35
C GLY A 257 -20.58 22.13 3.90
N SER A 258 -20.33 23.43 3.71
CA SER A 258 -20.20 24.07 2.38
C SER A 258 -18.75 24.27 1.92
N VAL A 259 -17.76 23.89 2.75
CA VAL A 259 -16.33 24.01 2.42
C VAL A 259 -15.83 22.67 1.87
N ASP A 260 -14.77 22.69 1.05
CA ASP A 260 -14.11 21.48 0.58
C ASP A 260 -13.65 20.61 1.76
N PRO A 261 -13.91 19.28 1.77
CA PRO A 261 -13.52 18.39 2.88
C PRO A 261 -12.02 18.36 3.18
N THR A 262 -11.20 18.79 2.23
CA THR A 262 -9.74 18.88 2.31
C THR A 262 -9.25 20.19 2.93
N TYR A 263 -10.13 21.07 3.41
CA TYR A 263 -9.78 22.38 4.00
C TYR A 263 -8.80 22.32 5.18
N ILE A 264 -8.61 21.15 5.78
CA ILE A 264 -7.69 20.94 6.89
C ILE A 264 -6.25 20.71 6.41
N ALA A 265 -6.07 20.37 5.13
CA ALA A 265 -4.81 20.08 4.45
C ALA A 265 -4.94 20.22 2.91
N PRO A 266 -5.29 21.41 2.38
CA PRO A 266 -5.51 21.60 0.94
C PRO A 266 -4.25 21.39 0.11
N PHE A 267 -3.07 21.52 0.73
CA PHE A 267 -1.78 21.25 0.11
C PHE A 267 -1.18 19.91 0.52
N TYR A 268 -2.03 19.00 1.04
CA TYR A 268 -1.65 17.70 1.61
C TYR A 268 -0.73 17.75 2.84
N ASP A 269 -0.25 18.93 3.26
CA ASP A 269 0.49 19.14 4.51
C ASP A 269 -0.46 19.16 5.70
N TYR A 270 -0.22 18.28 6.67
CA TYR A 270 -0.93 18.25 7.94
C TYR A 270 0.04 17.88 9.05
N ASP A 271 0.18 18.78 10.02
CA ASP A 271 0.99 18.57 11.21
C ASP A 271 0.14 18.85 12.44
N SER A 272 -0.10 17.81 13.24
CA SER A 272 -0.89 17.93 14.48
C SER A 272 -0.21 18.79 15.55
N THR A 273 1.07 19.15 15.44
CA THR A 273 1.75 20.05 16.38
C THR A 273 1.45 21.53 16.08
N LYS A 274 0.99 21.84 14.86
CA LYS A 274 0.72 23.21 14.40
C LYS A 274 -0.68 23.67 14.82
N ARG A 275 -0.76 24.90 15.35
CA ARG A 275 -2.04 25.58 15.66
C ARG A 275 -2.90 25.82 14.43
N ALA A 276 -2.29 26.17 13.30
CA ALA A 276 -3.00 26.28 12.04
C ALA A 276 -2.18 25.57 10.98
N ASN A 277 -2.65 24.40 10.53
CA ASN A 277 -2.26 23.89 9.23
C ASN A 277 -2.76 24.89 8.17
N GLN A 278 -2.00 25.11 7.10
CA GLN A 278 -2.27 26.16 6.11
C GLN A 278 -3.71 26.00 5.60
N SER A 279 -4.63 26.88 6.05
CA SER A 279 -6.09 26.98 5.80
C SER A 279 -7.09 26.51 6.88
N ALA A 280 -6.66 25.95 8.02
CA ALA A 280 -7.60 25.61 9.09
C ALA A 280 -8.04 26.87 9.87
N GLN A 281 -9.15 27.50 9.45
CA GLN A 281 -9.89 28.42 10.34
C GLN A 281 -10.55 27.57 11.43
N SER A 282 -10.21 27.82 12.69
CA SER A 282 -10.94 27.23 13.81
C SER A 282 -11.58 28.32 14.66
N PRO A 283 -12.82 28.10 15.14
CA PRO A 283 -13.46 28.96 16.12
C PRO A 283 -12.64 29.08 17.41
N ASP A 284 -11.92 28.01 17.77
CA ASP A 284 -11.02 27.97 18.91
C ASP A 284 -9.59 28.32 18.50
N GLY A 285 -8.91 29.16 19.27
CA GLY A 285 -7.52 29.57 19.02
C GLY A 285 -6.46 28.43 19.04
N GLN A 286 -6.87 27.15 19.03
CA GLN A 286 -6.01 25.97 18.91
C GLN A 286 -6.10 25.27 17.56
N GLY A 287 -7.09 25.55 16.72
CA GLY A 287 -7.12 24.97 15.38
C GLY A 287 -7.11 23.44 15.35
N THR A 288 -6.29 22.92 14.44
CA THR A 288 -6.06 21.47 14.26
C THR A 288 -4.99 20.92 15.20
N GLN A 289 -4.49 21.71 16.14
CA GLN A 289 -3.44 21.27 17.05
C GLN A 289 -3.94 20.11 17.92
N HIS A 290 -3.09 19.11 18.09
CA HIS A 290 -3.34 17.89 18.84
C HIS A 290 -4.61 17.16 18.36
N LEU A 291 -4.91 17.23 17.07
CA LEU A 291 -5.97 16.45 16.42
C LEU A 291 -5.39 15.52 15.36
N ILE A 292 -6.05 14.38 15.21
CA ILE A 292 -5.85 13.48 14.07
C ILE A 292 -6.94 13.79 13.06
N PRO A 293 -6.64 13.88 11.74
CA PRO A 293 -7.67 14.01 10.70
C PRO A 293 -8.76 12.95 10.86
N PRO A 294 -10.06 13.25 10.70
CA PRO A 294 -11.11 12.25 10.83
C PRO A 294 -11.02 11.14 9.77
N LEU A 295 -10.66 11.53 8.55
CA LEU A 295 -10.51 10.64 7.41
C LEU A 295 -9.14 10.87 6.76
N LEU A 296 -8.54 9.78 6.30
CA LEU A 296 -7.34 9.82 5.47
C LEU A 296 -7.61 9.09 4.16
N GLU A 297 -7.58 9.80 3.04
CA GLU A 297 -7.59 9.16 1.74
C GLU A 297 -6.16 8.84 1.31
N VAL A 298 -5.88 7.57 1.07
CA VAL A 298 -4.57 7.08 0.65
C VAL A 298 -4.69 6.49 -0.75
N THR A 299 -3.87 6.99 -1.67
CA THR A 299 -3.71 6.48 -3.03
C THR A 299 -2.28 6.01 -3.22
N MET A 300 -2.09 4.79 -3.71
CA MET A 300 -0.79 4.21 -4.00
C MET A 300 -0.77 3.71 -5.45
N VAL A 301 0.27 4.05 -6.20
CA VAL A 301 0.43 3.63 -7.61
C VAL A 301 1.59 2.65 -7.71
N ALA A 302 1.30 1.45 -8.23
CA ALA A 302 2.26 0.37 -8.36
C ALA A 302 2.47 -0.02 -9.83
N LEU A 303 3.67 -0.50 -10.17
CA LEU A 303 4.02 -1.11 -11.45
C LEU A 303 4.16 -2.62 -11.32
N ASP A 304 3.96 -3.34 -12.41
CA ASP A 304 4.41 -4.74 -12.46
C ASP A 304 5.93 -4.84 -12.66
N GLY A 305 6.50 -6.01 -12.38
CA GLY A 305 7.95 -6.24 -12.47
C GLY A 305 8.55 -5.88 -13.83
N PRO A 306 8.00 -6.36 -14.97
CA PRO A 306 8.52 -6.01 -16.29
C PRO A 306 8.46 -4.51 -16.62
N SER A 307 7.40 -3.82 -16.20
CA SER A 307 7.28 -2.38 -16.40
C SER A 307 8.26 -1.59 -15.53
N ALA A 308 8.52 -2.05 -14.31
CA ALA A 308 9.53 -1.44 -13.46
C ALA A 308 10.94 -1.57 -14.05
N GLU A 309 11.28 -2.75 -14.59
CA GLU A 309 12.57 -2.96 -15.29
C GLU A 309 12.67 -2.09 -16.56
N LYS A 310 11.57 -1.96 -17.29
CA LYS A 310 11.51 -1.06 -18.44
C LYS A 310 11.67 0.41 -18.04
N LEU A 311 11.06 0.83 -16.94
CA LEU A 311 11.18 2.19 -16.42
C LEU A 311 12.62 2.48 -15.99
N GLU A 312 13.27 1.54 -15.30
CA GLU A 312 14.67 1.63 -14.88
C GLU A 312 15.61 1.86 -16.08
N LEU A 313 15.38 1.16 -17.20
CA LEU A 313 16.15 1.36 -18.43
C LEU A 313 15.87 2.71 -19.12
N GLN A 314 14.71 3.32 -18.89
CA GLN A 314 14.27 4.56 -19.55
C GLN A 314 14.63 5.82 -18.76
N THR A 315 14.56 5.76 -17.44
CA THR A 315 14.78 6.92 -16.59
C THR A 315 15.42 6.51 -15.27
N HIS A 316 16.34 7.34 -14.82
CA HIS A 316 16.97 7.23 -13.51
C HIS A 316 16.54 8.38 -12.57
N SER A 317 15.41 9.02 -12.89
CA SER A 317 14.96 10.20 -12.15
C SER A 317 14.07 9.81 -10.96
N PRO A 318 14.42 10.24 -9.73
CA PRO A 318 13.53 10.11 -8.58
C PRO A 318 12.26 10.99 -8.71
N ASN A 319 12.29 11.99 -9.59
CA ASN A 319 11.24 12.98 -9.77
C ASN A 319 10.22 12.58 -10.86
N PHE A 320 10.19 11.31 -11.25
CA PHE A 320 9.32 10.78 -12.31
C PHE A 320 7.86 11.26 -12.20
N VAL A 321 7.30 11.28 -10.99
CA VAL A 321 5.90 11.67 -10.75
C VAL A 321 5.67 13.15 -11.10
N SER A 322 6.57 14.04 -10.66
CA SER A 322 6.49 15.46 -11.02
C SER A 322 6.81 15.72 -12.49
N GLU A 323 7.72 14.95 -13.09
CA GLU A 323 8.05 15.04 -14.53
C GLU A 323 6.88 14.61 -15.42
N ALA A 324 6.02 13.72 -14.92
CA ALA A 324 4.76 13.33 -15.55
C ALA A 324 3.69 14.44 -15.49
N GLY A 325 3.98 15.58 -14.84
CA GLY A 325 3.02 16.66 -14.63
C GLY A 325 2.08 16.44 -13.43
N ALA A 326 2.34 15.42 -12.61
CA ALA A 326 1.54 15.07 -11.45
C ALA A 326 2.21 15.58 -10.16
N ALA A 327 2.04 16.85 -9.84
CA ALA A 327 2.75 17.45 -8.71
C ALA A 327 2.19 17.02 -7.34
N PHE A 328 0.89 16.72 -7.26
CA PHE A 328 0.17 16.43 -6.02
C PHE A 328 0.41 17.49 -4.95
N THR A 329 0.43 18.77 -5.35
CA THR A 329 0.66 19.90 -4.44
C THR A 329 -0.64 20.52 -3.94
N ASN A 330 -1.76 20.32 -4.63
CA ASN A 330 -3.08 20.84 -4.25
C ASN A 330 -4.14 19.75 -4.36
N ALA A 331 -4.88 19.51 -3.28
CA ALA A 331 -5.93 18.50 -3.19
C ALA A 331 -7.06 18.70 -4.22
N ASN A 332 -7.33 19.94 -4.61
CA ASN A 332 -8.35 20.24 -5.62
C ASN A 332 -7.88 19.87 -7.05
N SER A 333 -6.57 19.74 -7.26
CA SER A 333 -5.97 19.30 -8.53
C SER A 333 -5.78 17.79 -8.63
N TYR A 334 -6.17 17.02 -7.60
CA TYR A 334 -5.95 15.57 -7.53
C TYR A 334 -6.35 14.82 -8.81
N GLN A 335 -7.53 15.13 -9.36
CA GLN A 335 -8.04 14.42 -10.54
C GLN A 335 -7.21 14.71 -11.80
N GLY A 336 -6.67 15.93 -11.93
CA GLY A 336 -5.76 16.29 -13.02
C GLY A 336 -4.40 15.63 -12.85
N ASP A 337 -3.86 15.65 -11.62
CA ASP A 337 -2.55 15.07 -11.31
C ASP A 337 -2.55 13.54 -11.53
N ILE A 338 -3.57 12.84 -11.05
CA ILE A 338 -3.64 11.38 -11.25
C ILE A 338 -3.80 11.02 -12.73
N GLN A 339 -4.59 11.78 -13.49
CA GLN A 339 -4.75 11.56 -14.93
C GLN A 339 -3.43 11.78 -15.67
N ALA A 340 -2.70 12.85 -15.34
CA ALA A 340 -1.39 13.13 -15.96
C ALA A 340 -0.39 12.01 -15.70
N LEU A 341 -0.36 11.46 -14.48
CA LEU A 341 0.47 10.32 -14.13
C LEU A 341 0.06 9.07 -14.93
N GLU A 342 -1.24 8.75 -15.01
CA GLU A 342 -1.74 7.62 -15.77
C GLU A 342 -1.41 7.76 -17.27
N ASP A 343 -1.61 8.93 -17.85
CA ASP A 343 -1.32 9.21 -19.27
C ASP A 343 0.17 9.01 -19.58
N GLU A 344 1.09 9.46 -18.72
CA GLU A 344 2.53 9.28 -18.91
C GLU A 344 2.93 7.79 -18.77
N LEU A 345 2.32 7.04 -17.85
CA LEU A 345 2.52 5.59 -17.73
C LEU A 345 2.03 4.84 -18.97
N ILE A 346 0.85 5.20 -19.49
CA ILE A 346 0.28 4.62 -20.72
C ILE A 346 1.16 4.94 -21.92
N LYS A 347 1.60 6.19 -22.06
CA LYS A 347 2.49 6.65 -23.14
C LYS A 347 3.81 5.87 -23.16
N ARG A 348 4.35 5.55 -21.99
CA ARG A 348 5.56 4.71 -21.84
C ARG A 348 5.27 3.21 -21.97
N ARG A 349 4.01 2.81 -22.14
CA ARG A 349 3.52 1.43 -22.18
C ARG A 349 3.97 0.64 -20.95
N LEU A 350 3.68 1.21 -19.77
CA LEU A 350 3.93 0.61 -18.48
C LEU A 350 2.59 0.09 -17.93
N ASN A 351 2.59 -1.13 -17.44
CA ASN A 351 1.43 -1.71 -16.76
C ASN A 351 1.48 -1.29 -15.29
N PHE A 352 0.37 -0.72 -14.82
CA PHE A 352 0.26 -0.14 -13.49
C PHE A 352 -1.07 -0.46 -12.84
N ARG A 353 -1.14 -0.27 -11.53
CA ARG A 353 -2.36 -0.37 -10.74
C ARG A 353 -2.41 0.72 -9.69
N VAL A 354 -3.57 1.37 -9.61
CA VAL A 354 -3.88 2.36 -8.57
C VAL A 354 -4.68 1.67 -7.46
N PHE A 355 -4.16 1.73 -6.24
CA PHE A 355 -4.82 1.34 -5.01
C PHE A 355 -5.32 2.59 -4.31
N ARG A 356 -6.57 2.58 -3.83
CA ARG A 356 -7.17 3.72 -3.14
C ARG A 356 -8.04 3.25 -2.00
N ALA A 357 -7.93 3.89 -0.83
CA ALA A 357 -8.76 3.62 0.31
C ALA A 357 -8.97 4.89 1.15
N THR A 358 -10.15 5.00 1.74
CA THR A 358 -10.47 6.01 2.75
C THR A 358 -10.44 5.36 4.11
N ILE A 359 -9.52 5.80 4.97
CA ILE A 359 -9.29 5.25 6.29
C ILE A 359 -9.98 6.16 7.32
N PRO A 360 -11.00 5.66 8.05
CA PRO A 360 -11.53 6.37 9.20
C PRO A 360 -10.55 6.25 10.38
N MET A 361 -10.17 7.39 10.94
CA MET A 361 -9.20 7.46 12.04
C MET A 361 -9.94 7.34 13.37
N ARG A 362 -9.84 6.17 14.01
CA ARG A 362 -10.62 5.84 15.23
C ARG A 362 -10.31 6.76 16.41
N SER A 363 -9.07 7.22 16.49
CA SER A 363 -8.59 8.11 17.54
C SER A 363 -8.88 9.59 17.27
N SER A 364 -9.54 9.90 16.15
CA SER A 364 -9.93 11.26 15.82
C SER A 364 -11.09 11.71 16.71
N LYS A 365 -10.88 12.79 17.47
CA LYS A 365 -11.87 13.38 18.37
C LYS A 365 -12.14 14.83 17.97
N TRP A 366 -12.82 15.01 16.84
CA TRP A 366 -13.28 16.32 16.42
C TRP A 366 -14.64 16.56 17.07
N SER A 367 -14.66 17.26 18.20
CA SER A 367 -15.86 17.91 18.68
C SER A 367 -15.89 19.29 18.05
N LEU A 368 -16.72 19.48 17.01
CA LEU A 368 -17.08 20.80 16.53
C LEU A 368 -18.04 21.48 17.53
#